data_AF-A0AAV6VK30-F1
#
_entry.id   AF-A0AAV6VK30-F1
#
_cell.length_a   1.000
_cell.length_b   1.000
_cell.length_c   1.000
_cell.angle_alpha   90.00
_cell.angle_beta   90.00
_cell.angle_gamma   90.00
#
_symmetry.space_group_name_H-M   'P 1'
#
loop_
_entity.id
_entity.type
_entity.pdbx_description
1 polymer ?
#
loop_
_entity_poly.entity_id
_entity_poly.type
_entity_poly.pdbx_seq_one_letter_code
_entity_poly.pdbx_strand_id
1 'polypeptide(L)'
;MAKKFSQDTCLSNVIDLTYEESQSLLSDGKLKSKTENCNVLEILQNDTQGLIVLNNYKSVKTLSHSLRKKMVDVLVNFCIKTYGRLTNADFEILSILIVEEFPSEDQEIYYVPPCKDGQGPKISSGKIPNKYRNLVRLLKDAEVIPSKPKTICGSCGRL
;
A
#
# COMPACT_ATOMS: atom_id res chain seq x y z
N MET A 1 -5.46 -33.41 48.40
CA MET A 1 -5.46 -32.08 49.05
C MET A 1 -4.69 -31.10 48.19
N ALA A 2 -5.30 -29.95 47.92
CA ALA A 2 -4.90 -28.97 46.92
C ALA A 2 -3.52 -28.32 47.20
N LYS A 3 -2.80 -27.97 46.13
CA LYS A 3 -1.76 -26.93 46.18
C LYS A 3 -2.16 -25.78 45.27
N LYS A 4 -2.14 -24.60 45.88
CA LYS A 4 -2.53 -23.29 45.37
C LYS A 4 -1.55 -22.81 44.30
N PHE A 5 -2.10 -22.10 43.33
CA PHE A 5 -1.40 -21.32 42.31
C PHE A 5 -0.92 -20.01 42.95
N SER A 6 0.35 -19.65 42.76
CA SER A 6 0.89 -18.31 43.00
C SER A 6 1.90 -18.04 41.89
N GLN A 7 1.62 -17.08 41.03
CA GLN A 7 2.54 -16.59 40.02
C GLN A 7 2.90 -15.16 40.37
N ASP A 8 4.14 -15.00 40.83
CA ASP A 8 4.93 -13.78 40.73
C ASP A 8 6.32 -14.24 40.30
N THR A 9 6.81 -13.74 39.16
CA THR A 9 8.17 -13.22 38.97
C THR A 9 8.36 -12.82 37.52
N CYS A 10 8.76 -11.56 37.36
CA CYS A 10 9.19 -10.95 36.12
C CYS A 10 10.66 -11.30 35.80
N LEU A 11 11.02 -11.05 34.53
CA LEU A 11 12.36 -10.74 34.01
C LEU A 11 13.38 -11.88 33.94
N SER A 12 13.61 -12.35 32.72
CA SER A 12 14.75 -11.94 31.87
C SER A 12 15.22 -13.14 31.06
N ASN A 13 14.91 -13.13 29.76
CA ASN A 13 15.66 -13.92 28.80
C ASN A 13 15.94 -13.02 27.60
N VAL A 14 17.17 -12.55 27.61
CA VAL A 14 17.88 -11.96 26.48
C VAL A 14 17.87 -13.00 25.37
N ILE A 15 17.19 -12.70 24.26
CA ILE A 15 17.32 -13.48 23.04
C ILE A 15 18.39 -12.78 22.21
N ASP A 16 19.54 -13.44 22.07
CA ASP A 16 20.55 -13.16 21.07
C ASP A 16 19.89 -13.15 19.69
N LEU A 17 19.77 -11.95 19.09
CA LEU A 17 19.42 -11.82 17.69
C LEU A 17 20.68 -12.05 16.87
N THR A 18 20.61 -13.03 15.98
CA THR A 18 21.69 -13.41 15.07
C THR A 18 22.02 -12.26 14.12
N TYR A 19 23.31 -12.04 13.89
CA TYR A 19 23.95 -10.95 13.14
C TYR A 19 23.41 -10.69 11.72
N GLU A 20 22.68 -11.65 11.13
CA GLU A 20 22.02 -11.52 9.84
C GLU A 20 20.80 -10.57 9.85
N GLU A 21 20.13 -10.37 11.00
CA GLU A 21 19.02 -9.39 11.12
C GLU A 21 19.53 -7.94 11.24
N SER A 22 20.79 -7.75 11.61
CA SER A 22 21.41 -6.42 11.78
C SER A 22 21.76 -5.72 10.46
N GLN A 23 21.87 -6.44 9.33
CA GLN A 23 22.24 -5.83 8.04
C GLN A 23 21.07 -5.15 7.32
N SER A 24 19.81 -5.35 7.74
CA SER A 24 18.65 -4.68 7.12
C SER A 24 18.33 -3.29 7.71
N LEU A 25 19.13 -2.77 8.64
CA LEU A 25 18.86 -1.51 9.36
C LEU A 25 19.75 -0.33 8.93
N LEU A 26 20.51 -0.46 7.84
CA LEU A 26 21.37 0.61 7.33
C LEU A 26 21.08 0.89 5.85
N SER A 27 20.07 1.73 5.60
CA SER A 27 20.06 2.64 4.44
C SER A 27 19.14 3.85 4.72
N ASP A 28 19.77 4.97 5.10
CA ASP A 28 19.30 6.36 4.99
C ASP A 28 17.82 6.65 5.26
N GLY A 29 17.36 6.51 6.51
CA GLY A 29 16.18 7.21 7.05
C GLY A 29 14.84 7.08 6.29
N LYS A 30 14.73 6.18 5.31
CA LYS A 30 13.54 5.97 4.48
C LYS A 30 12.70 4.88 5.15
N LEU A 31 11.43 5.19 5.41
CA LEU A 31 10.47 4.22 5.98
C LEU A 31 10.44 2.97 5.10
N LYS A 32 10.72 1.79 5.68
CA LYS A 32 10.65 0.50 4.99
C LYS A 32 9.24 0.31 4.42
N SER A 33 9.15 0.00 3.14
CA SER A 33 7.87 -0.20 2.45
C SER A 33 7.32 -1.59 2.79
N LYS A 34 6.01 -1.66 3.05
CA LYS A 34 5.32 -2.94 3.31
C LYS A 34 5.12 -3.74 2.04
N THR A 35 5.18 -3.09 0.88
CA THR A 35 4.96 -3.71 -0.44
C THR A 35 6.25 -4.23 -1.09
N GLU A 36 7.39 -4.19 -0.40
CA GLU A 36 8.70 -4.67 -0.91
C GLU A 36 8.64 -6.12 -1.41
N ASN A 37 7.83 -6.97 -0.77
CA ASN A 37 7.70 -8.38 -1.12
C ASN A 37 6.40 -8.70 -1.88
N CYS A 38 5.72 -7.70 -2.45
CA CYS A 38 4.51 -7.94 -3.23
C CYS A 38 4.83 -8.63 -4.55
N ASN A 39 4.32 -9.84 -4.76
CA ASN A 39 4.36 -10.48 -6.07
C ASN A 39 3.16 -10.03 -6.93
N VAL A 40 3.41 -9.11 -7.86
CA VAL A 40 2.36 -8.53 -8.73
C VAL A 40 1.67 -9.62 -9.57
N LEU A 41 2.43 -10.59 -10.11
CA LEU A 41 1.84 -11.67 -10.91
C LEU A 41 0.93 -12.56 -10.08
N GLU A 42 1.36 -12.96 -8.89
CA GLU A 42 0.58 -13.81 -8.00
C GLU A 42 -0.74 -13.14 -7.61
N ILE A 43 -0.70 -11.85 -7.27
CA ILE A 43 -1.90 -11.08 -6.94
C ILE A 43 -2.86 -11.07 -8.14
N LEU A 44 -2.37 -10.85 -9.35
CA LEU A 44 -3.19 -10.83 -10.56
C LEU A 44 -3.70 -12.22 -10.96
N GLN A 45 -2.95 -13.28 -10.71
CA GLN A 45 -3.38 -14.65 -10.98
C GLN A 45 -4.53 -15.10 -10.08
N ASN A 46 -4.58 -14.58 -8.86
CA ASN A 46 -5.61 -14.90 -7.87
C ASN A 46 -6.89 -14.05 -7.99
N ASP A 47 -6.98 -13.15 -8.97
CA ASP A 47 -8.15 -12.29 -9.20
C ASP A 47 -8.69 -12.44 -10.64
N THR A 48 -10.01 -12.52 -10.80
CA THR A 48 -10.64 -12.69 -12.11
C THR A 48 -10.35 -11.53 -13.07
N GLN A 49 -10.32 -10.29 -12.59
CA GLN A 49 -9.94 -9.13 -13.40
C GLN A 49 -8.44 -9.13 -13.69
N GLY A 50 -7.63 -9.59 -12.73
CA GLY A 50 -6.19 -9.80 -12.92
C GLY A 50 -5.88 -10.80 -14.04
N LEU A 51 -6.58 -11.93 -14.08
CA LEU A 51 -6.45 -12.92 -15.16
C LEU A 51 -6.77 -12.35 -16.55
N ILE A 52 -7.77 -11.48 -16.65
CA ILE A 52 -8.09 -10.78 -17.90
C ILE A 52 -6.93 -9.88 -18.34
N VAL A 53 -6.34 -9.13 -17.41
CA VAL A 53 -5.17 -8.28 -17.68
C VAL A 53 -4.00 -9.12 -18.18
N LEU A 54 -3.67 -10.20 -17.47
CA LEU A 54 -2.57 -11.09 -17.82
C LEU A 54 -2.77 -11.72 -19.20
N ASN A 55 -3.97 -12.21 -19.50
CA ASN A 55 -4.26 -12.83 -20.79
C ASN A 55 -4.21 -11.84 -21.96
N ASN A 56 -4.70 -10.62 -21.77
CA ASN A 56 -4.60 -9.59 -22.81
C ASN A 56 -3.14 -9.15 -23.03
N TYR A 57 -2.37 -8.98 -21.96
CA TYR A 57 -0.96 -8.60 -22.08
C TYR A 57 -0.13 -9.68 -22.76
N LYS A 58 -0.42 -10.97 -22.54
CA LYS A 58 0.27 -12.08 -23.21
C LYS A 58 0.24 -11.96 -24.74
N SER A 59 -0.88 -11.52 -25.31
CA SER A 59 -1.05 -11.40 -26.77
C SER A 59 -0.61 -10.04 -27.33
N VAL A 60 -0.93 -8.93 -26.64
CA VAL A 60 -0.72 -7.56 -27.17
C VAL A 60 0.59 -6.93 -26.67
N LYS A 61 1.17 -7.44 -25.57
CA LYS A 61 2.39 -6.92 -24.91
C LYS A 61 2.33 -5.45 -24.50
N THR A 62 1.14 -4.87 -24.44
CA THR A 62 0.88 -3.52 -23.95
C THR A 62 -0.45 -3.51 -23.21
N LEU A 63 -0.63 -2.60 -22.26
CA LEU A 63 -1.89 -2.45 -21.53
C LEU A 63 -2.66 -1.22 -22.02
N SER A 64 -3.93 -1.41 -22.38
CA SER A 64 -4.84 -0.30 -22.64
C SER A 64 -5.16 0.45 -21.34
N HIS A 65 -5.64 1.70 -21.45
CA HIS A 65 -6.04 2.50 -20.29
C HIS A 65 -7.04 1.76 -19.37
N SER A 66 -7.99 1.02 -19.96
CA SER A 66 -8.99 0.24 -19.24
C SER A 66 -8.37 -0.92 -18.45
N LEU A 67 -7.41 -1.63 -19.04
CA LEU A 67 -6.72 -2.75 -18.39
C LEU A 67 -5.79 -2.26 -17.27
N ARG A 68 -5.07 -1.14 -17.48
CA ARG A 68 -4.29 -0.49 -16.42
C ARG A 68 -5.15 -0.14 -15.22
N LYS A 69 -6.38 0.36 -15.45
CA LYS A 69 -7.34 0.65 -14.38
C LYS A 69 -7.73 -0.62 -13.61
N LYS A 70 -8.09 -1.70 -14.32
CA LYS A 70 -8.41 -2.99 -13.69
C LYS A 70 -7.25 -3.55 -12.86
N MET A 71 -6.04 -3.52 -13.41
CA MET A 71 -4.83 -3.96 -12.73
C MET A 71 -4.60 -3.19 -11.42
N VAL A 72 -4.63 -1.86 -11.48
CA VAL A 72 -4.45 -1.01 -10.29
C VAL A 72 -5.57 -1.24 -9.27
N ASP A 73 -6.81 -1.46 -9.72
CA ASP A 73 -7.92 -1.76 -8.83
C ASP A 73 -7.65 -3.06 -8.04
N VAL A 74 -7.22 -4.12 -8.70
CA VAL A 74 -6.88 -5.41 -8.07
C VAL A 74 -5.74 -5.25 -7.07
N LEU A 75 -4.62 -4.65 -7.50
CA LEU A 75 -3.42 -4.49 -6.66
C LEU A 75 -3.71 -3.63 -5.42
N VAL A 76 -4.36 -2.48 -5.59
CA VAL A 76 -4.65 -1.59 -4.45
C VAL A 76 -5.66 -2.21 -3.49
N ASN A 77 -6.67 -2.93 -4.00
CA ASN A 77 -7.61 -3.66 -3.14
C ASN A 77 -6.91 -4.72 -2.31
N PHE A 78 -6.00 -5.50 -2.92
CA PHE A 78 -5.19 -6.48 -2.22
C PHE A 78 -4.32 -5.82 -1.16
N CYS A 79 -3.53 -4.80 -1.53
CA CYS A 79 -2.62 -4.13 -0.60
C CYS A 79 -3.34 -3.50 0.60
N ILE A 80 -4.52 -2.90 0.42
CA ILE A 80 -5.31 -2.37 1.54
C ILE A 80 -5.80 -3.49 2.46
N LYS A 81 -6.27 -4.62 1.90
CA LYS A 81 -6.73 -5.76 2.70
C LYS A 81 -5.59 -6.40 3.49
N THR A 82 -4.41 -6.51 2.90
CA THR A 82 -3.26 -7.20 3.49
C THR A 82 -2.46 -6.31 4.45
N TYR A 83 -2.19 -5.06 4.06
CA TYR A 83 -1.27 -4.16 4.79
C TYR A 83 -1.95 -2.97 5.47
N GLY A 84 -3.24 -2.77 5.19
CA GLY A 84 -4.03 -1.65 5.69
C GLY A 84 -3.63 -0.34 5.02
N ARG A 85 -3.12 0.60 5.83
CA ARG A 85 -2.72 1.92 5.35
C ARG A 85 -1.43 1.84 4.54
N LEU A 86 -1.47 2.42 3.34
CA LEU A 86 -0.33 2.59 2.44
C LEU A 86 0.25 4.01 2.53
N THR A 87 1.54 4.11 2.27
CA THR A 87 2.39 5.30 2.26
C THR A 87 2.90 5.60 0.85
N ASN A 88 3.56 6.74 0.69
CA ASN A 88 4.19 7.10 -0.58
C ASN A 88 5.30 6.12 -1.00
N ALA A 89 6.05 5.57 -0.04
CA ALA A 89 7.06 4.55 -0.32
C ALA A 89 6.40 3.27 -0.86
N ASP A 90 5.25 2.87 -0.31
CA ASP A 90 4.52 1.71 -0.81
C ASP A 90 4.05 1.89 -2.25
N PHE A 91 3.64 3.12 -2.62
CA PHE A 91 3.22 3.44 -3.99
C PHE A 91 4.39 3.45 -4.98
N GLU A 92 5.55 3.95 -4.55
CA GLU A 92 6.79 3.94 -5.33
C GLU A 92 7.26 2.51 -5.61
N ILE A 93 7.32 1.67 -4.59
CA ILE A 93 7.69 0.26 -4.76
C ILE A 93 6.70 -0.48 -5.65
N LEU A 94 5.39 -0.26 -5.44
CA LEU A 94 4.38 -0.92 -6.26
C LEU A 94 4.46 -0.49 -7.74
N SER A 95 4.83 0.75 -8.05
CA SER A 95 5.01 1.17 -9.44
C SER A 95 6.25 0.54 -10.08
N ILE A 96 7.33 0.34 -9.33
CA ILE A 96 8.54 -0.38 -9.79
C ILE A 96 8.17 -1.83 -10.12
N LEU A 97 7.55 -2.53 -9.18
CA LEU A 97 7.14 -3.95 -9.35
C LEU A 97 6.20 -4.14 -10.55
N ILE A 98 5.33 -3.16 -10.85
CA ILE A 98 4.49 -3.20 -12.05
C ILE A 98 5.34 -3.12 -13.32
N VAL A 99 6.32 -2.22 -13.39
CA VAL A 99 7.16 -2.06 -14.59
C VAL A 99 8.07 -3.28 -14.79
N GLU A 100 8.53 -3.90 -13.71
CA GLU A 100 9.28 -5.16 -13.77
C GLU A 100 8.47 -6.28 -14.45
N GLU A 101 7.19 -6.43 -14.09
CA GLU A 101 6.31 -7.45 -14.68
C GLU A 101 5.74 -7.05 -16.05
N PHE A 102 5.61 -5.75 -16.31
CA PHE A 102 5.05 -5.19 -17.54
C PHE A 102 6.02 -4.16 -18.17
N PRO A 103 7.10 -4.59 -18.85
CA PRO A 103 8.15 -3.68 -19.32
C PRO A 103 7.71 -2.62 -20.34
N SER A 104 6.53 -2.73 -20.95
CA SER A 104 5.97 -1.71 -21.84
C SER A 104 5.39 -0.49 -21.10
N GLU A 105 5.27 -0.61 -19.78
CA GLU A 105 4.64 0.38 -18.92
C GLU A 105 5.65 1.38 -18.39
N ASP A 106 5.17 2.58 -18.05
CA ASP A 106 5.98 3.65 -17.50
C ASP A 106 5.61 3.88 -16.03
N GLN A 107 6.63 3.96 -15.17
CA GLN A 107 6.49 4.17 -13.73
C GLN A 107 5.67 5.44 -13.42
N GLU A 108 5.86 6.52 -14.21
CA GLU A 108 5.21 7.81 -13.99
C GLU A 108 3.68 7.75 -14.17
N ILE A 109 3.18 6.77 -14.94
CA ILE A 109 1.73 6.51 -15.08
C ILE A 109 1.14 6.09 -13.73
N TYR A 110 1.90 5.33 -12.95
CA TYR A 110 1.44 4.68 -11.73
C TYR A 110 1.68 5.53 -10.49
N TYR A 111 2.85 6.17 -10.42
CA TYR A 111 3.24 6.97 -9.28
C TYR A 111 4.16 8.12 -9.70
N VAL A 112 3.77 9.33 -9.29
CA VAL A 112 4.61 10.52 -9.33
C VAL A 112 4.76 11.02 -7.89
N PRO A 113 6.00 11.18 -7.39
CA PRO A 113 6.24 11.62 -6.03
C PRO A 113 5.69 13.04 -5.77
N PRO A 114 5.40 13.38 -4.51
CA PRO A 114 5.00 14.74 -4.17
C PRO A 114 6.14 15.72 -4.47
N CYS A 115 5.85 16.79 -5.22
CA CYS A 115 6.80 17.88 -5.47
C CYS A 115 6.47 19.08 -4.59
N LYS A 116 7.50 19.80 -4.14
CA LYS A 116 7.34 21.14 -3.56
C LYS A 116 7.65 22.16 -4.64
N ASP A 117 6.61 22.66 -5.29
CA ASP A 117 6.75 23.82 -6.16
C ASP A 117 6.46 25.07 -5.34
N GLY A 118 6.87 26.26 -5.81
CA GLY A 118 6.63 27.54 -5.14
C GLY A 118 5.15 27.88 -4.86
N GLN A 119 4.22 27.04 -5.29
CA GLN A 119 2.77 27.10 -5.01
C GLN A 119 2.33 26.19 -3.84
N GLY A 120 3.26 25.57 -3.13
CA GLY A 120 3.00 24.70 -1.97
C GLY A 120 3.26 23.21 -2.23
N PRO A 121 3.13 22.37 -1.19
CA PRO A 121 3.38 20.94 -1.30
C PRO A 121 2.30 20.26 -2.16
N LYS A 122 2.69 19.73 -3.32
CA LYS A 122 1.83 18.86 -4.13
C LYS A 122 1.79 17.47 -3.50
N ILE A 123 0.61 16.86 -3.46
CA ILE A 123 0.43 15.47 -3.07
C ILE A 123 0.93 14.52 -4.16
N SER A 124 1.23 13.28 -3.81
CA SER A 124 1.56 12.24 -4.80
C SER A 124 0.41 12.02 -5.78
N SER A 125 0.78 11.82 -7.05
CA SER A 125 -0.16 11.63 -8.16
C SER A 125 0.13 10.33 -8.93
N GLY A 126 -0.67 10.02 -9.94
CA GLY A 126 -0.63 8.73 -10.64
C GLY A 126 -1.81 7.81 -10.29
N LYS A 127 -1.93 6.69 -11.01
CA LYS A 127 -3.08 5.77 -10.88
C LYS A 127 -3.20 5.15 -9.47
N ILE A 128 -2.08 4.73 -8.87
CA ILE A 128 -2.07 4.02 -7.57
C ILE A 128 -2.57 4.95 -6.44
N PRO A 129 -1.93 6.11 -6.16
CA PRO A 129 -2.35 6.95 -5.04
C PRO A 129 -3.76 7.52 -5.24
N ASN A 130 -4.18 7.79 -6.48
CA ASN A 130 -5.54 8.21 -6.78
C ASN A 130 -6.56 7.12 -6.44
N LYS A 131 -6.32 5.88 -6.88
CA LYS A 131 -7.21 4.74 -6.54
C LYS A 131 -7.27 4.52 -5.04
N TYR A 132 -6.12 4.52 -4.37
CA TYR A 132 -6.04 4.36 -2.92
C TYR A 132 -6.89 5.41 -2.18
N ARG A 133 -6.73 6.69 -2.50
CA ARG A 133 -7.52 7.76 -1.86
C ARG A 133 -9.01 7.60 -2.10
N ASN A 134 -9.40 7.29 -3.34
CA ASN A 134 -10.81 7.08 -3.69
C ASN A 134 -11.41 5.89 -2.94
N LEU A 135 -10.66 4.79 -2.81
CA LEU A 135 -11.11 3.61 -2.09
C LEU A 135 -11.19 3.88 -0.58
N VAL A 136 -10.18 4.51 0.02
CA VAL A 136 -10.21 4.90 1.44
C VAL A 136 -11.38 5.84 1.73
N ARG A 137 -11.70 6.76 0.82
CA ARG A 137 -12.89 7.61 0.93
C ARG A 137 -14.16 6.77 0.94
N LEU A 138 -14.32 5.87 -0.03
CA LEU A 138 -15.48 4.97 -0.11
C LEU A 138 -15.65 4.12 1.16
N LEU A 139 -14.55 3.58 1.69
CA LEU A 139 -14.56 2.76 2.91
C LEU A 139 -14.95 3.57 4.16
N LYS A 140 -14.60 4.86 4.20
CA LYS A 140 -15.05 5.77 5.27
C LYS A 140 -16.51 6.14 5.12
N ASP A 141 -16.95 6.40 3.89
CA ASP A 141 -18.34 6.74 3.59
C ASP A 141 -19.28 5.54 3.88
N ALA A 142 -18.77 4.31 3.73
CA ALA A 142 -19.46 3.07 4.09
C ALA A 142 -19.24 2.63 5.56
N GLU A 143 -18.62 3.47 6.40
CA GLU A 143 -18.36 3.22 7.83
C GLU A 143 -17.54 1.93 8.14
N VAL A 144 -16.84 1.39 7.14
CA VAL A 144 -15.93 0.24 7.32
C VAL A 144 -14.66 0.67 8.07
N ILE A 145 -14.24 1.93 7.89
CA ILE A 145 -13.09 2.52 8.56
C ILE A 145 -13.56 3.79 9.29
N PRO A 146 -13.13 4.05 10.54
CA PRO A 146 -13.52 5.25 11.26
C PRO A 146 -13.17 6.52 10.47
N SER A 147 -14.17 7.37 10.27
CA SER A 147 -13.94 8.73 9.81
C SER A 147 -13.45 9.59 10.99
N LYS A 148 -12.60 10.58 10.73
CA LYS A 148 -12.33 11.58 11.76
C LYS A 148 -13.65 12.33 11.98
N PRO A 149 -14.07 12.56 13.24
CA PRO A 149 -15.24 13.37 13.50
C PRO A 149 -15.09 14.71 12.79
N LYS A 150 -16.11 15.13 12.03
CA LYS A 150 -16.13 16.47 11.43
C LYS A 150 -16.05 17.46 12.59
N THR A 151 -14.89 18.07 12.80
CA THR A 151 -14.76 19.19 13.72
C THR A 151 -15.63 20.30 13.16
N ILE A 152 -16.74 20.59 13.83
CA ILE A 152 -17.59 21.74 13.53
C ILE A 152 -16.66 22.96 13.64
N CYS A 153 -16.48 23.67 12.53
CA CYS A 153 -15.82 24.96 12.56
C CYS A 153 -16.65 25.87 13.46
N GLY A 154 -16.14 26.18 14.66
CA GLY A 154 -16.84 26.96 15.68
C GLY A 154 -17.23 28.38 15.23
N SER A 155 -16.76 28.82 14.05
CA SER A 155 -17.10 30.12 13.48
C SER A 155 -18.13 30.08 12.35
N CYS A 156 -18.52 28.92 11.78
CA CYS A 156 -19.44 28.91 10.63
C CYS A 156 -20.50 27.80 10.57
N GLY A 157 -20.53 26.84 11.51
CA GLY A 157 -21.71 26.03 11.79
C GLY A 157 -22.37 25.26 10.63
N ARG A 158 -21.64 24.88 9.56
CA ARG A 158 -22.18 24.00 8.50
C ARG A 158 -21.52 22.61 8.52
N LEU A 159 -22.38 21.59 8.39
CA LEU A 159 -22.07 20.17 8.31
C LEU A 159 -21.59 19.74 6.91
#